data_AF-A0A0G0U449-F1
#
_entry.id   AF-A0A0G0U449-F1
#
_cell.length_a   1.000
_cell.length_b   1.000
_cell.length_c   1.000
_cell.angle_alpha   90.00
_cell.angle_beta   90.00
_cell.angle_gamma   90.00
#
_symmetry.space_group_name_H-M   'P 1'
#
loop_
_entity.id
_entity.type
_entity.pdbx_description
1 polymer ?
#
loop_
_entity_poly.entity_id
_entity_poly.type
_entity_poly.pdbx_seq_one_letter_code
_entity_poly.pdbx_strand_id
1 'polypeptide(L)' 'MYEHKQKLVPGFTAEYNLTKLVYFEVYEDIKLAIAREKSLKNLVRRKKNLLIEKENPYWKDLYDSII' A
#
# COMPACT_ATOMS: atom_id res chain seq x y z
N MET A 1 -7.22 -6.68 -1.09
CA MET A 1 -7.07 -6.03 -2.42
C MET A 1 -8.15 -6.42 -3.41
N TYR A 2 -8.58 -7.69 -3.50
CA TYR A 2 -9.75 -8.08 -4.29
C TYR A 2 -11.00 -7.22 -3.99
N GLU A 3 -11.36 -7.08 -2.72
CA GLU A 3 -12.50 -6.25 -2.28
C GLU A 3 -12.36 -4.78 -2.65
N HIS A 4 -11.14 -4.23 -2.62
CA HIS A 4 -10.86 -2.85 -3.03
C HIS A 4 -10.97 -2.68 -4.56
N LYS A 5 -10.43 -3.63 -5.34
CA LYS A 5 -10.52 -3.62 -6.80
C LYS A 5 -11.98 -3.73 -7.27
N GLN A 6 -12.78 -4.54 -6.57
CA GLN A 6 -14.20 -4.76 -6.86
C GLN A 6 -15.14 -3.76 -6.15
N LYS A 7 -14.59 -2.87 -5.30
CA LYS A 7 -15.34 -1.88 -4.50
C LYS A 7 -16.50 -2.48 -3.69
N LEU A 8 -16.30 -3.69 -3.19
CA LEU A 8 -17.36 -4.43 -2.49
C LEU A 8 -17.71 -3.81 -1.13
N VAL A 9 -16.79 -3.02 -0.57
CA VAL A 9 -16.98 -2.31 0.69
C VAL A 9 -17.05 -0.80 0.41
N PRO A 10 -18.14 -0.12 0.78
CA PRO A 10 -18.21 1.34 0.69
C PRO A 10 -17.22 1.96 1.68
N GLY A 11 -16.45 2.95 1.22
CA GLY A 11 -15.45 3.64 2.03
C GLY A 11 -14.40 4.37 1.20
N PHE A 12 -13.34 4.82 1.86
CA PHE A 12 -12.27 5.63 1.27
C PHE A 12 -11.67 5.02 0.00
N THR A 13 -11.47 3.71 -0.03
CA THR A 13 -10.88 3.02 -1.19
C THR A 13 -11.83 2.99 -2.39
N ALA A 14 -13.15 2.88 -2.16
CA ALA A 14 -14.16 2.92 -3.21
C ALA A 14 -14.38 4.35 -3.73
N GLU A 15 -14.42 5.34 -2.84
CA GLU A 15 -14.61 6.76 -3.16
C GLU A 15 -13.47 7.31 -4.02
N TYR A 16 -12.22 7.00 -3.66
CA TYR A 16 -11.02 7.50 -4.35
C TYR A 16 -10.45 6.54 -5.40
N ASN A 17 -11.19 5.48 -5.76
CA ASN A 17 -10.76 4.49 -6.77
C ASN A 17 -9.36 3.89 -6.49
N LEU A 18 -9.06 3.57 -5.23
CA LEU A 18 -7.76 3.03 -4.81
C LEU A 18 -7.66 1.54 -5.12
N THR A 19 -7.29 1.22 -6.37
CA THR A 19 -7.28 -0.15 -6.88
C THR A 19 -5.88 -0.74 -7.08
N LYS A 20 -4.83 0.09 -7.06
CA LYS A 20 -3.45 -0.34 -7.36
C LYS A 20 -2.62 -0.54 -6.09
N LEU A 21 -2.01 -1.71 -5.94
CA LEU A 21 -1.05 -1.97 -4.86
C LEU A 21 0.35 -1.62 -5.36
N VAL A 22 0.94 -0.50 -4.91
CA VAL A 22 2.26 -0.07 -5.42
C VAL A 22 3.41 -0.34 -4.48
N TYR A 23 3.13 -0.68 -3.22
CA TYR A 23 4.14 -0.95 -2.21
C TYR A 23 3.53 -1.76 -1.06
N PHE A 24 4.28 -2.75 -0.57
CA PHE A 24 3.96 -3.50 0.62
C PHE A 24 5.26 -3.95 1.29
N GLU A 25 5.21 -4.22 2.59
CA GLU A 25 6.31 -4.80 3.36
C GLU A 25 5.71 -5.97 4.15
N VAL A 26 6.45 -7.09 4.24
CA VAL A 26 6.05 -8.27 5.02
C VAL A 26 6.87 -8.31 6.30
N TYR A 27 6.20 -8.54 7.43
CA TYR A 27 6.82 -8.65 8.74
C TYR A 27 6.28 -9.88 9.46
N GLU A 28 7.16 -10.63 10.13
CA GLU A 28 6.78 -11.82 10.90
C GLU A 28 6.17 -11.46 12.27
N ASP A 29 6.57 -10.31 12.84
CA ASP A 29 6.04 -9.80 14.12
C ASP A 29 5.00 -8.70 13.89
N ILE A 30 3.80 -8.91 14.42
CA ILE A 30 2.71 -7.95 14.39
C ILE A 30 3.07 -6.59 15.03
N LYS A 31 3.89 -6.58 16.09
CA LYS A 31 4.33 -5.33 16.74
C LYS A 31 5.22 -4.51 15.82
N LEU A 32 6.09 -5.17 15.06
CA LEU A 32 6.93 -4.50 14.06
C LEU A 32 6.08 -3.98 12.91
N ALA A 33 5.11 -4.77 12.42
CA ALA A 33 4.18 -4.34 11.38
C ALA A 33 3.39 -3.08 11.80
N ILE A 34 2.83 -3.08 13.01
CA ILE A 34 2.07 -1.92 13.55
C ILE A 34 2.97 -0.70 13.72
N ALA A 35 4.19 -0.87 14.26
CA ALA A 35 5.13 0.23 14.44
C ALA A 35 5.52 0.86 13.08
N ARG A 36 5.76 0.01 12.09
CA ARG A 36 6.09 0.44 10.73
C ARG A 36 4.93 1.16 10.06
N GLU A 37 3.70 0.63 10.17
CA GLU A 37 2.50 1.26 9.64
C GLU A 37 2.31 2.67 10.22
N LYS A 38 2.48 2.83 11.54
CA LYS A 38 2.43 4.15 12.20
C LYS A 38 3.51 5.09 11.69
N SER A 39 4.75 4.59 11.53
CA SER A 39 5.85 5.36 10.95
C SER A 39 5.51 5.85 9.54
N LEU A 40 5.01 4.96 8.68
CA LEU A 40 4.60 5.28 7.31
C LEU A 40 3.47 6.31 7.28
N LYS A 41 2.46 6.18 8.15
CA LYS A 41 1.35 7.15 8.24
C LYS A 41 1.85 8.57 8.49
N ASN A 42 2.89 8.73 9.33
CA ASN A 42 3.51 10.03 9.66
C ASN A 42 4.50 10.56 8.61
N LEU A 43 4.83 9.80 7.56
CA LEU A 43 5.70 10.30 6.50
C LEU A 43 5.00 11.31 5.59
N VAL A 44 5.73 12.37 5.24
CA VAL A 44 5.33 13.30 4.17
C VAL A 44 5.28 12.59 2.82
N ARG A 45 4.41 13.05 1.92
CA ARG A 45 4.17 12.44 0.60
C ARG A 45 5.46 12.18 -0.18
N ARG A 46 6.41 13.13 -0.18
CA ARG A 46 7.71 12.98 -0.85
C ARG A 46 8.49 11.76 -0.36
N LYS A 47 8.53 11.52 0.95
CA LYS A 47 9.24 10.36 1.52
C LYS A 47 8.55 9.04 1.17
N LYS A 48 7.20 9.03 1.13
CA LYS A 48 6.43 7.87 0.67
C LYS A 48 6.74 7.56 -0.81
N ASN A 49 6.81 8.57 -1.66
CA ASN A 49 7.15 8.39 -3.07
C ASN A 49 8.54 7.81 -3.24
N LEU A 50 9.55 8.35 -2.54
CA LEU A 50 10.91 7.81 -2.60
C LEU A 50 10.99 6.34 -2.16
N LEU A 51 10.23 5.95 -1.13
CA LEU A 51 10.15 4.54 -0.70
C LEU A 51 9.54 3.66 -1.80
N ILE A 52 8.46 4.12 -2.43
CA ILE A 52 7.80 3.40 -3.52
C ILE A 52 8.73 3.32 -4.73
N GLU A 53 9.34 4.43 -5.15
CA GLU A 53 10.21 4.51 -6.33
C GLU A 53 11.48 3.66 -6.19
N LYS A 54 11.97 3.47 -4.96
CA LYS A 54 13.11 2.60 -4.68
C LYS A 54 12.83 1.14 -5.04
N GLU A 55 11.65 0.62 -4.69
CA GLU A 55 11.29 -0.79 -4.89
C GLU A 55 10.44 -1.02 -6.16
N ASN A 56 9.71 0.00 -6.58
CA ASN A 56 8.77 -0.02 -7.70
C ASN A 56 8.83 1.30 -8.49
N PRO A 57 9.94 1.58 -9.21
CA PRO A 57 10.15 2.84 -9.94
C PRO A 57 9.08 3.11 -11.01
N TYR A 58 8.45 2.04 -11.51
CA TYR A 58 7.43 2.12 -12.56
C TYR A 58 6.00 2.16 -12.02
N TRP A 59 5.81 2.19 -10.70
CA TRP A 59 4.49 2.21 -10.06
C TRP A 59 3.56 1.13 -10.62
N LYS A 60 4.10 -0.07 -10.84
CA LYS A 60 3.37 -1.25 -11.30
C LYS A 60 2.41 -1.71 -10.20
N ASP A 61 1.31 -2.33 -10.61
CA ASP A 61 0.44 -3.02 -9.65
C ASP A 61 1.13 -4.30 -9.18
N LEU A 62 1.53 -4.33 -7.92
CA LEU A 62 2.17 -5.46 -7.26
C LEU A 62 1.16 -6.53 -6.86
N TYR A 63 -0.14 -6.25 -6.92
CA TYR A 63 -1.15 -7.25 -6.59
C TYR A 63 -1.00 -8.51 -7.46
N ASP A 64 -0.71 -8.32 -8.74
CA ASP A 64 -0.58 -9.42 -9.69
C ASP A 64 0.71 -10.24 -9.44
N SER A 65 1.68 -9.69 -8.72
CA SER A 65 2.90 -10.41 -8.30
C SER A 65 2.77 -11.15 -6.97
N ILE A 66 1.66 -10.97 -6.25
CA ILE A 66 1.40 -11.62 -4.95
C ILE A 66 0.45 -12.82 -5.12
N ILE A 67 -0.22 -12.93 -6.28
CA ILE A 67 -1.10 -14.05 -6.63
C ILE A 67 -0.30 -15.23 -7.18
#